data_AF-A0A2V7WMV8-F1
#
_entry.id   AF-A0A2V7WMV8-F1
#
_cell.length_a   1.000
_cell.length_b   1.000
_cell.length_c   1.000
_cell.angle_alpha   90.00
_cell.angle_beta   90.00
_cell.angle_gamma   90.00
#
_symmetry.space_group_name_H-M   'P 1'
#
loop_
_entity.id
_entity.type
_entity.pdbx_description
1 polymer ?
#
loop_
_entity_poly.entity_id
_entity_poly.type
_entity_poly.pdbx_seq_one_letter_code
_entity_poly.pdbx_strand_id
1 'polypeptide(L)'
;MKKPRTLLPAAGLLALFLGSAPIAAVPIYVRIRPPRIRVERRGPAPSRNHVWQRGYYRWDGAAYVWVPGRWEIGPRPHARWVEGHWRHGRRGWFWVEGHWR
;
A
#
# COMPACT_ATOMS: atom_id res chain seq x y z
N MET A 1 -11.50 5.24 -63.54
CA MET A 1 -11.80 6.13 -62.39
C MET A 1 -12.32 5.32 -61.20
N LYS A 2 -11.49 5.12 -60.17
CA LYS A 2 -11.89 4.75 -58.79
C LYS A 2 -10.91 5.45 -57.85
N LYS A 3 -11.41 6.27 -56.92
CA LYS A 3 -10.66 7.22 -56.09
C LYS A 3 -9.72 6.53 -55.08
N PRO A 4 -8.56 7.12 -54.72
CA PRO A 4 -7.66 6.60 -53.70
C PRO A 4 -8.23 6.84 -52.29
N ARG A 5 -8.18 5.80 -51.44
CA ARG A 5 -8.54 5.90 -50.02
C ARG A 5 -7.29 6.17 -49.21
N THR A 6 -7.05 7.46 -48.94
CA THR A 6 -6.12 7.91 -47.91
C THR A 6 -6.73 7.57 -46.54
N LEU A 7 -6.05 6.74 -45.75
CA LEU A 7 -6.38 6.53 -44.34
C LEU A 7 -5.20 7.03 -43.50
N LEU A 8 -5.50 8.04 -42.69
CA LEU A 8 -4.62 8.72 -41.72
C LEU A 8 -4.11 7.72 -40.67
N PRO A 9 -2.88 7.88 -40.14
CA PRO A 9 -2.42 7.07 -39.01
C PRO A 9 -3.18 7.45 -37.74
N ALA A 10 -3.78 6.46 -37.08
CA ALA A 10 -4.40 6.60 -35.78
C ALA A 10 -3.33 6.86 -34.70
N ALA A 11 -3.11 8.13 -34.36
CA ALA A 11 -2.45 8.52 -33.13
C ALA A 11 -3.45 8.44 -31.98
N GLY A 12 -3.28 7.49 -31.05
CA GLY A 12 -4.21 7.25 -29.95
C GLY A 12 -3.50 6.90 -28.65
N LEU A 13 -3.19 7.95 -27.88
CA LEU A 13 -2.89 8.01 -26.43
C LEU A 13 -1.99 6.94 -25.79
N LEU A 14 -0.72 7.31 -25.62
CA LEU A 14 0.16 6.76 -24.60
C LEU A 14 -0.39 7.13 -23.20
N ALA A 15 -1.02 6.19 -22.51
CA ALA A 15 -1.40 6.37 -21.11
C ALA A 15 -0.12 6.44 -20.26
N LEU A 16 0.28 7.65 -19.88
CA LEU A 16 1.31 7.89 -18.88
C LEU A 16 0.81 7.33 -17.53
N PHE A 17 1.17 6.09 -17.23
CA PHE A 17 1.17 5.59 -15.86
C PHE A 17 2.20 6.42 -15.08
N LEU A 18 1.76 7.51 -14.47
CA LEU A 18 2.49 8.22 -13.42
C LEU A 18 2.66 7.24 -12.26
N GLY A 19 3.76 6.49 -12.28
CA GLY A 19 4.19 5.68 -11.15
C GLY A 19 4.36 6.60 -9.95
N SER A 20 3.43 6.55 -9.01
CA SER A 20 3.52 7.31 -7.76
C SER A 20 4.71 6.74 -6.98
N ALA A 21 5.83 7.47 -6.99
CA ALA A 21 6.97 7.13 -6.14
C ALA A 21 6.52 7.27 -4.68
N PRO A 22 6.78 6.28 -3.81
CA PRO A 22 6.40 6.38 -2.42
C PRO A 22 7.15 7.55 -1.78
N ILE A 23 6.43 8.55 -1.29
CA ILE A 23 6.99 9.59 -0.45
C ILE A 23 7.52 8.89 0.81
N ALA A 24 8.82 8.99 1.06
CA ALA A 24 9.42 8.45 2.28
C ALA A 24 8.85 9.21 3.49
N ALA A 25 8.02 8.53 4.29
CA ALA A 25 7.47 9.12 5.50
C ALA A 25 8.57 9.41 6.52
N VAL A 26 8.55 10.61 7.11
CA VAL A 26 9.43 10.94 8.25
C VAL A 26 8.98 10.12 9.46
N PRO A 27 9.83 9.28 10.07
CA PRO A 27 9.43 8.45 11.20
C PRO A 27 9.17 9.30 12.44
N ILE A 28 8.01 9.08 13.08
CA ILE A 28 7.61 9.77 14.31
C ILE A 28 7.89 8.87 15.50
N TYR A 29 8.64 9.41 16.46
CA TYR A 29 9.13 8.64 17.60
C TYR A 29 8.24 8.83 18.82
N VAL A 30 7.90 7.72 19.47
CA VAL A 30 7.25 7.68 20.78
C VAL A 30 8.20 7.08 21.82
N ARG A 31 8.20 7.66 23.03
CA ARG A 31 9.03 7.19 24.14
C ARG A 31 8.38 6.07 24.97
N ILE A 32 7.06 5.95 24.90
CA ILE A 32 6.30 4.90 25.60
C ILE A 32 6.40 3.61 24.81
N ARG A 33 6.44 2.47 25.51
CA ARG A 33 6.47 1.14 24.88
C ARG A 33 5.31 1.00 23.90
N PRO A 34 5.55 0.54 22.66
CA PRO A 34 4.49 0.52 21.67
C PRO A 34 3.39 -0.47 22.02
N PRO A 35 2.14 -0.14 21.68
CA PRO A 35 1.05 -1.10 21.81
C PRO A 35 1.32 -2.35 20.97
N ARG A 36 0.88 -3.52 21.46
CA ARG A 36 1.01 -4.78 20.72
C ARG A 36 0.15 -4.73 19.46
N ILE A 37 0.67 -5.27 18.36
CA ILE A 37 -0.11 -5.48 17.13
C ILE A 37 -1.34 -6.33 17.48
N ARG A 38 -2.51 -5.90 17.01
CA ARG A 38 -3.76 -6.63 17.26
C ARG A 38 -3.84 -7.85 16.36
N VAL A 39 -4.39 -8.94 16.90
CA VAL A 39 -4.74 -10.12 16.11
C VAL A 39 -6.19 -9.95 15.68
N GLU A 40 -6.41 -9.89 14.38
CA GLU A 40 -7.73 -9.71 13.80
C GLU A 40 -8.25 -11.04 13.26
N ARG A 41 -9.52 -11.32 13.51
CA ARG A 41 -10.21 -12.44 12.86
C ARG A 41 -10.63 -11.98 11.46
N ARG A 42 -9.96 -12.51 10.43
CA ARG A 42 -10.33 -12.25 9.03
C ARG A 42 -11.42 -13.21 8.58
N GLY A 43 -12.40 -12.70 7.83
CA GLY A 43 -13.38 -13.52 7.11
C GLY A 43 -12.74 -14.25 5.91
N PRO A 44 -13.51 -15.03 5.14
CA PRO A 44 -13.00 -15.68 3.94
C PRO A 44 -12.48 -14.65 2.93
N ALA A 45 -11.48 -15.04 2.14
CA ALA A 45 -10.99 -14.20 1.06
C ALA A 45 -12.08 -14.04 -0.01
N PRO A 46 -12.36 -12.82 -0.50
CA PRO A 46 -13.38 -12.61 -1.55
C PRO A 46 -13.04 -13.30 -2.87
N SER A 47 -11.75 -13.46 -3.19
CA SER A 47 -11.27 -14.24 -4.35
C SER A 47 -9.83 -14.68 -4.16
N ARG A 48 -9.32 -15.56 -5.05
CA ARG A 48 -7.92 -16.02 -5.06
C ARG A 48 -6.88 -14.91 -5.23
N ASN A 49 -7.29 -13.75 -5.75
CA ASN A 49 -6.39 -12.61 -6.00
C ASN A 49 -6.28 -11.68 -4.78
N HIS A 50 -7.08 -11.90 -3.74
CA HIS A 50 -7.05 -11.08 -2.54
C HIS A 50 -5.95 -11.56 -1.58
N VAL A 51 -5.18 -10.59 -1.09
CA VAL A 51 -4.19 -10.79 -0.05
C VAL A 51 -4.68 -10.07 1.20
N TRP A 52 -4.53 -10.71 2.35
CA TRP A 52 -4.88 -10.10 3.62
C TRP A 52 -3.83 -9.05 3.99
N GLN A 53 -4.21 -7.78 3.98
CA GLN A 53 -3.44 -6.74 4.63
C GLN A 53 -3.86 -6.68 6.09
N ARG A 54 -2.99 -7.14 7.01
CA ARG A 54 -3.25 -6.97 8.44
C ARG A 54 -3.36 -5.49 8.79
N GLY A 55 -4.15 -5.22 9.83
CA GLY A 55 -4.20 -3.89 10.41
C GLY A 55 -2.82 -3.39 10.85
N TYR A 56 -2.68 -2.08 10.88
CA TYR A 56 -1.42 -1.38 11.08
C TYR A 56 -1.63 -0.12 11.89
N TYR A 57 -0.56 0.42 12.49
CA TYR A 57 -0.62 1.73 13.12
C TYR A 57 -0.36 2.83 12.10
N ARG A 58 -1.19 3.86 12.08
CA ARG A 58 -0.98 5.06 11.26
C ARG A 58 -0.85 6.26 12.18
N TRP A 59 0.06 7.18 11.87
CA TRP A 59 0.08 8.48 12.53
C TRP A 59 -1.10 9.35 12.05
N ASP A 60 -1.91 9.86 12.97
CA ASP A 60 -3.07 10.72 12.65
C ASP A 60 -2.79 12.23 12.79
N GLY A 61 -1.60 12.61 13.26
CA GLY A 61 -1.25 13.99 13.61
C GLY A 61 -0.90 14.16 15.09
N ALA A 62 -1.45 13.32 15.96
CA ALA A 62 -1.25 13.39 17.42
C ALA A 62 -0.83 12.05 18.03
N ALA A 63 -1.31 10.93 17.49
CA ALA A 63 -1.06 9.60 17.99
C ALA A 63 -0.98 8.54 16.88
N TYR A 64 -0.44 7.39 17.24
CA TYR A 64 -0.55 6.19 16.43
C TYR A 64 -1.89 5.50 16.69
N VAL A 65 -2.75 5.49 15.67
CA VAL A 65 -4.07 4.86 15.71
C VAL A 65 -4.07 3.54 14.97
N TRP A 66 -4.81 2.55 15.48
CA TRP A 66 -4.97 1.27 14.80
C TRP A 66 -5.92 1.41 13.61
N VAL A 67 -5.45 1.05 12.42
CA VAL A 67 -6.25 0.90 11.22
C VAL A 67 -6.56 -0.59 11.04
N PRO A 68 -7.84 -0.99 10.99
CA PRO A 68 -8.20 -2.38 10.80
C PRO A 68 -7.70 -2.97 9.48
N GLY A 69 -7.38 -4.27 9.51
CA GLY A 69 -6.98 -5.01 8.32
C GLY A 69 -8.11 -5.17 7.30
N ARG A 70 -7.72 -5.41 6.05
CA ARG A 70 -8.66 -5.61 4.93
C ARG A 70 -8.11 -6.61 3.92
N TRP A 71 -9.03 -7.21 3.17
CA TRP A 71 -8.69 -7.91 1.94
C TRP A 71 -8.41 -6.89 0.85
N GLU A 72 -7.28 -7.02 0.16
CA GLU A 72 -6.96 -6.13 -0.96
C GLU A 72 -6.32 -6.89 -2.13
N ILE A 73 -6.44 -6.33 -3.33
CA ILE A 73 -5.80 -6.87 -4.53
C ILE A 73 -4.42 -6.21 -4.66
N GLY A 74 -3.38 -7.05 -4.73
CA GLY A 74 -2.01 -6.56 -4.87
C GLY A 74 -1.77 -5.84 -6.20
N PRO A 75 -0.77 -4.94 -6.27
CA PRO A 75 -0.50 -4.12 -7.46
C PRO A 75 0.03 -4.92 -8.65
N ARG A 76 0.48 -6.17 -8.41
CA ARG A 76 1.00 -7.07 -9.45
C ARG A 76 0.75 -8.54 -9.10
N PRO A 77 0.81 -9.46 -10.08
CA PRO A 77 0.71 -10.89 -9.82
C PRO A 77 1.72 -11.33 -8.76
N HIS A 78 1.27 -12.19 -7.84
CA HIS A 78 2.07 -12.72 -6.72
C HIS A 78 2.58 -11.68 -5.71
N ALA A 79 2.10 -10.43 -5.76
CA ALA A 79 2.41 -9.44 -4.74
C ALA A 79 1.97 -9.95 -3.36
N ARG A 80 2.82 -9.73 -2.35
CA ARG A 80 2.55 -10.10 -0.96
C ARG A 80 2.58 -8.87 -0.09
N TRP A 81 1.67 -8.80 0.86
CA TRP A 81 1.71 -7.76 1.87
C TRP A 81 2.79 -8.10 2.90
N VAL A 82 3.74 -7.19 3.08
CA VAL A 82 4.70 -7.22 4.18
C VAL A 82 4.14 -6.33 5.27
N GLU A 83 3.93 -6.92 6.44
CA GLU A 83 3.28 -6.25 7.56
C GLU A 83 4.18 -5.17 8.17
N GLY A 84 3.57 -4.05 8.56
CA GLY A 84 4.25 -3.02 9.33
C GLY A 84 4.59 -3.50 10.74
N HIS A 85 5.60 -2.87 11.35
CA HIS A 85 6.04 -3.25 12.69
C HIS A 85 6.65 -2.06 13.45
N TRP A 86 6.67 -2.17 14.76
CA TRP A 86 7.40 -1.24 15.61
C TRP A 86 8.90 -1.52 15.55
N ARG A 87 9.69 -0.47 15.34
CA ARG A 87 11.14 -0.53 15.40
C ARG A 87 11.66 0.41 16.48
N HIS A 88 12.66 -0.03 17.23
CA HIS A 88 13.35 0.80 18.21
C HIS A 88 14.54 1.50 17.56
N GLY A 89 14.65 2.82 17.77
CA GLY A 89 15.78 3.63 17.34
C GLY A 89 16.32 4.48 18.49
N ARG A 90 17.35 5.29 18.23
CA ARG A 90 18.02 6.11 19.26
C ARG A 90 17.09 7.09 19.98
N ARG A 91 15.99 7.52 19.34
CA ARG A 91 15.05 8.51 19.87
C ARG A 91 13.80 7.89 20.51
N GLY A 92 13.68 6.57 20.50
CA GLY A 92 12.52 5.82 20.95
C GLY A 92 11.99 4.86 19.89
N TRP A 93 10.71 4.52 19.97
CA TRP A 93 10.04 3.62 19.04
C TRP A 93 9.37 4.38 17.91
N PHE A 94 9.36 3.83 16.71
CA PHE A 94 8.62 4.36 15.57
C PHE A 94 8.00 3.23 14.78
N TRP A 95 6.91 3.54 14.09
CA TRP A 95 6.25 2.58 13.23
C TRP A 95 6.92 2.54 11.85
N VAL A 96 7.23 1.33 11.39
CA VAL A 96 7.62 1.06 10.00
C VAL A 96 6.38 0.59 9.28
N GLU A 97 5.95 1.34 8.27
CA GLU A 97 4.75 1.02 7.50
C GLU A 97 4.91 -0.29 6.73
N GLY A 98 3.78 -1.00 6.61
CA GLY A 98 3.68 -2.17 5.74
C GLY A 98 3.75 -1.75 4.27
N HIS A 99 4.14 -2.69 3.42
CA HIS A 99 4.27 -2.43 1.98
C HIS A 99 4.06 -3.70 1.16
N TRP A 100 3.79 -3.53 -0.12
CA TRP A 100 3.74 -4.62 -1.07
C TRP A 100 5.15 -5.05 -1.51
N ARG A 101 5.38 -6.36 -1.61
CA ARG A 101 6.60 -6.98 -2.13
C ARG A 101 6.31 -7.98 -3.23
#